data_AF-A0A165KF73-F1
#
_entry.id   AF-A0A165KF73-F1
#
_cell.length_a   1.000
_cell.length_b   1.000
_cell.length_c   1.000
_cell.angle_alpha   90.00
_cell.angle_beta   90.00
_cell.angle_gamma   90.00
#
_symmetry.space_group_name_H-M   'P 1'
#
loop_
_entity.id
_entity.type
_entity.pdbx_description
1 polymer ?
#
loop_
_entity_poly.entity_id
_entity_poly.type
_entity_poly.pdbx_seq_one_letter_code
_entity_poly.pdbx_strand_id
1 'polypeptide(L)' 'PGIRRFVWEHFQNLNRIVTRMRYAGGTFSGVKSVLIAREIMVIGHRCTPEGRLPDESRVATIRNW' A
#
# COMPACT_ATOMS: atom_id res chain seq x y z
N PRO A 1 19.67 -3.63 -18.77
CA PRO A 1 20.14 -4.51 -17.67
C PRO A 1 20.24 -3.71 -16.35
N GLY A 2 19.29 -3.93 -15.43
CA GLY A 2 19.20 -3.15 -14.19
C GLY A 2 17.82 -3.22 -13.54
N ILE A 3 17.60 -2.46 -12.47
CA ILE A 3 16.32 -2.34 -11.78
C ILE A 3 15.32 -1.62 -12.70
N ARG A 4 14.07 -2.12 -12.78
CA ARG A 4 13.01 -1.45 -13.53
C ARG A 4 12.71 -0.08 -12.89
N ARG A 5 12.57 0.97 -13.70
CA ARG A 5 12.36 2.35 -13.23
C ARG A 5 11.25 2.47 -12.18
N PHE A 6 10.09 1.84 -12.40
CA PHE A 6 8.97 1.90 -11.45
C PHE A 6 9.33 1.31 -10.07
N VAL A 7 10.15 0.25 -10.04
CA VAL A 7 10.61 -0.37 -8.79
C VAL A 7 11.53 0.61 -8.07
N TRP A 8 12.49 1.18 -8.79
CA TRP A 8 13.42 2.16 -8.23
C TRP A 8 12.71 3.36 -7.62
N GLU A 9 11.77 3.98 -8.35
CA GLU A 9 10.97 5.11 -7.87
C GLU A 9 10.13 4.74 -6.63
N HIS A 10 9.56 3.52 -6.60
CA HIS A 10 8.82 3.03 -5.44
C HIS A 10 9.71 2.94 -4.18
N PHE A 11 10.93 2.40 -4.31
CA PHE A 11 11.89 2.34 -3.19
C PHE A 11 12.32 3.73 -2.71
N GLN A 12 12.51 4.68 -3.63
CA GLN A 12 12.84 6.07 -3.27
C GLN A 12 11.71 6.71 -2.45
N ASN A 13 10.45 6.51 -2.85
CA ASN A 13 9.27 7.00 -2.12
C ASN A 13 9.15 6.35 -0.74
N LEU A 14 9.32 5.02 -0.65
CA LEU A 14 9.31 4.30 0.62
C LEU A 14 10.38 4.80 1.58
N ASN A 15 11.62 4.92 1.11
CA ASN A 15 12.73 5.42 1.92
C ASN A 15 12.38 6.82 2.47
N ARG A 16 11.93 7.74 1.62
CA ARG A 16 11.53 9.08 2.04
C ARG A 16 10.46 9.07 3.14
N ILE A 17 9.42 8.25 2.99
CA ILE A 17 8.30 8.20 3.95
C ILE A 17 8.76 7.60 5.29
N VAL A 18 9.44 6.45 5.23
CA VAL A 18 9.88 5.74 6.44
C VAL A 18 10.91 6.56 7.22
N THR A 19 11.87 7.17 6.54
CA THR A 19 12.86 8.05 7.18
C THR A 19 12.20 9.27 7.83
N ARG A 20 11.23 9.91 7.16
CA ARG A 20 10.50 11.05 7.74
C ARG A 20 9.69 10.66 8.97
N MET A 21 9.00 9.52 8.93
CA MET A 21 8.27 9.02 10.08
C MET A 21 9.20 8.80 11.27
N ARG A 22 10.38 8.19 11.02
CA ARG A 22 11.41 8.00 12.05
C ARG A 22 11.88 9.33 12.65
N TYR A 23 12.18 10.33 11.83
CA TYR A 23 12.64 11.63 12.33
C TYR A 23 11.57 12.40 13.11
N ALA A 24 10.29 12.14 12.85
CA ALA A 24 9.19 12.67 13.65
C ALA A 24 8.96 11.90 14.97
N GLY A 25 9.79 10.90 15.28
CA GLY A 25 9.59 10.01 16.45
C GLY A 25 8.46 8.99 16.27
N GLY A 26 7.90 8.88 15.06
CA GLY A 26 6.85 7.93 14.75
C GLY A 26 7.37 6.51 14.58
N THR A 27 6.50 5.53 14.84
CA THR A 27 6.80 4.10 14.68
C THR A 27 5.72 3.43 13.82
N PHE A 28 6.09 2.31 13.21
CA PHE A 28 5.18 1.45 12.46
C PHE A 28 4.98 0.14 13.19
N SER A 29 3.76 -0.39 13.15
CA SER A 29 3.50 -1.76 13.61
C SER A 29 4.01 -2.73 12.56
N GLY A 30 5.03 -3.53 12.87
CA GLY A 30 5.60 -4.50 11.91
C GLY A 30 4.57 -5.49 11.36
N VAL A 31 3.64 -5.96 12.20
CA VAL A 31 2.60 -6.92 11.83
C VAL A 31 1.46 -6.33 10.98
N LYS A 32 1.25 -5.00 11.04
CA LYS A 32 0.18 -4.31 10.30
C LYS A 32 0.68 -3.54 9.09
N SER A 33 1.99 -3.31 8.98
CA SER A 33 2.57 -2.50 7.93
C SER A 33 2.80 -3.35 6.69
N VAL A 34 2.23 -2.91 5.57
CA VAL A 34 2.47 -3.52 4.27
C VAL A 34 3.33 -2.56 3.46
N LEU A 35 4.55 -2.99 3.13
CA LEU A 35 5.48 -2.25 2.27
C LEU A 35 5.72 -3.06 1.00
N ILE A 36 5.92 -2.39 -0.14
CA ILE A 36 6.30 -3.04 -1.40
C ILE A 36 5.28 -4.10 -1.83
N ALA A 37 4.00 -3.74 -1.77
CA ALA A 37 2.93 -4.59 -2.27
C ALA A 37 2.38 -4.04 -3.59
N ARG A 38 2.09 -4.94 -4.53
CA ARG A 38 1.44 -4.60 -5.79
C ARG A 38 0.01 -4.09 -5.56
N GLU A 39 -0.65 -4.62 -4.54
CA GLU A 39 -2.03 -4.32 -4.19
C GLU A 39 -2.12 -4.17 -2.67
N ILE A 40 -2.85 -3.15 -2.21
CA ILE A 40 -3.01 -2.85 -0.78
C ILE A 40 -4.43 -2.42 -0.45
N MET A 41 -4.87 -2.72 0.77
CA MET A 41 -6.13 -2.21 1.31
C MET A 41 -5.90 -0.83 1.93
N VAL A 42 -6.52 0.20 1.37
CA VAL A 42 -6.44 1.59 1.86
C VAL A 42 -7.85 2.07 2.14
N ILE A 43 -8.17 2.34 3.42
CA ILE A 43 -9.48 2.86 3.86
C ILE A 43 -10.63 1.98 3.31
N GLY A 44 -10.44 0.65 3.36
CA GLY A 44 -11.43 -0.33 2.87
C GLY A 44 -11.67 -0.31 1.36
N HIS A 45 -10.72 0.23 0.59
CA HIS A 45 -10.65 0.09 -0.86
C HIS A 45 -9.44 -0.76 -1.21
N ARG A 46 -9.60 -1.55 -2.26
CA ARG A 46 -8.54 -2.37 -2.80
C ARG A 46 -7.82 -1.59 -3.89
N CYS A 47 -6.61 -1.14 -3.61
CA CYS A 47 -5.82 -0.31 -4.52
C CYS A 47 -4.85 -1.18 -5.30
N THR A 48 -5.00 -1.21 -6.63
CA THR A 48 -4.12 -1.91 -7.57
C THR A 48 -3.40 -0.90 -8.47
N PRO A 49 -2.40 -1.32 -9.28
CA PRO A 49 -1.76 -0.43 -10.25
C PRO A 49 -2.74 0.13 -11.30
N GLU A 50 -3.83 -0.60 -11.56
CA GLU A 50 -4.84 -0.24 -12.55
C GLU A 50 -5.92 0.70 -11.97
N GLY A 51 -5.99 0.86 -10.65
CA GLY A 51 -6.90 1.80 -10.01
C GLY A 51 -7.41 1.35 -8.64
N ARG A 52 -8.56 1.89 -8.25
CA ARG A 52 -9.24 1.54 -7.00
C ARG A 52 -10.43 0.64 -7.29
N LEU A 53 -10.46 -0.51 -6.63
CA LEU A 53 -11.53 -1.48 -6.68
C LEU A 53 -12.26 -1.51 -5.32
N PRO A 54 -13.55 -1.86 -5.30
CA PRO A 54 -14.25 -2.11 -4.06
C PRO A 54 -13.70 -3.36 -3.37
N ASP A 55 -13.79 -3.37 -2.04
CA ASP A 55 -13.52 -4.55 -1.23
C ASP A 55 -14.53 -5.65 -1.56
N GLU A 56 -14.02 -6.83 -1.92
CA GLU A 56 -14.85 -7.98 -2.29
C GLU A 56 -15.80 -8.39 -1.16
N SER A 57 -15.39 -8.25 0.09
CA SER A 57 -16.26 -8.54 1.24
C SER A 57 -17.48 -7.61 1.28
N ARG A 58 -17.27 -6.32 1.00
CA ARG A 58 -18.35 -5.32 0.93
C ARG A 58 -19.27 -5.56 -0.26
N VAL A 59 -18.71 -5.93 -1.41
CA VAL A 59 -19.50 -6.32 -2.59
C VAL A 59 -20.34 -7.55 -2.29
N ALA A 60 -19.78 -8.55 -1.60
CA ALA A 60 -20.50 -9.74 -1.19
C ALA A 60 -21.66 -9.43 -0.24
N THR A 61 -21.46 -8.53 0.73
CA THR A 61 -22.55 -8.09 1.63
C THR A 61 -23.73 -7.51 0.88
N ILE A 62 -23.50 -6.68 -0.15
CA ILE A 62 -24.59 -6.10 -0.96
C ILE A 62 -25.26 -7.16 -1.84
N ARG A 63 -24.47 -8.09 -2.42
CA ARG A 63 -25.00 -9.15 -3.27
C ARG A 63 -25.84 -10.19 -2.52
N ASN A 64 -25.52 -10.42 -1.25
CA ASN A 64 -26.13 -11.44 -0.41
C ASN A 64 -27.12 -10.84 0.62
N TRP A 65 -27.48 -9.57 0.45
CA TRP A 65 -28.49 -8.90 1.28
C TRP A 65 -29.88 -9.45 0.93
#